data_AF-A0A812L3P2-F1
#
_entry.id   AF-A0A812L3P2-F1
#
_cell.length_a   1.000
_cell.length_b   1.000
_cell.length_c   1.000
_cell.angle_alpha   90.00
_cell.angle_beta   90.00
_cell.angle_gamma   90.00
#
_symmetry.space_group_name_H-M   'P 1'
#
loop_
_entity.id
_entity.type
_entity.pdbx_description
1 polymer ?
#
loop_
_entity_poly.entity_id
_entity_poly.type
_entity_poly.pdbx_seq_one_letter_code
_entity_poly.pdbx_strand_id
1 'polypeptide(L)'
;IFEVWKANRRPSKATLEEKAADLYTEAVHEIFLPLEEEVCDTSATVFLSILCFFGLAVSFFGYRIYKVAFAFFAFLVGFGLEALVGSHWISEMPEEASTVKKVIVLVCCVLWGTVAAVLARRCREGIEKMLGIVFGIFLGLAATCLLVYALQKPLDSALGDAYKGWDQFGGVTVGVPLALLAGYLCRTWVKHLIMIVTAFFGAWAAWRCASSLLRCAEVESHVLSRHVINLLIVVGLGVLGLVAQILWQPRGERKVQERTVAGSV
;
A
#
# COMPACT_ATOMS: atom_id res chain seq x y z
N ILE A 1 27.02 30.27 30.33
CA ILE A 1 27.35 29.28 29.27
C ILE A 1 27.47 27.86 29.81
N PHE A 2 27.88 27.65 31.07
CA PHE A 2 27.92 26.32 31.71
C PHE A 2 26.57 25.73 32.16
N GLU A 3 25.50 26.52 32.19
CA GLU A 3 24.14 26.07 32.56
C GLU A 3 23.28 25.60 31.35
N VAL A 4 23.72 25.86 30.12
CA VAL A 4 22.98 25.42 28.90
C VAL A 4 23.31 23.97 28.52
N TRP A 5 24.34 23.37 29.13
CA TRP A 5 24.78 22.01 28.82
C TRP A 5 24.08 20.90 29.62
N LYS A 6 23.24 21.27 30.61
CA LYS A 6 22.55 20.29 31.48
C LYS A 6 21.20 19.81 30.95
N ALA A 7 20.69 20.42 29.88
CA ALA A 7 19.37 20.08 29.31
C ALA A 7 19.40 19.04 28.17
N ASN A 8 20.58 18.59 27.71
CA ASN A 8 20.68 17.66 26.59
C ASN A 8 20.84 16.19 27.05
N ARG A 9 19.95 15.71 27.92
CA ARG A 9 19.76 14.26 28.10
C ARG A 9 19.09 13.73 26.83
N ARG A 10 19.90 13.23 25.89
CA ARG A 10 19.39 12.33 24.86
C ARG A 10 18.62 11.21 25.58
N PRO A 11 17.34 10.98 25.28
CA PRO A 11 16.70 9.76 25.73
C PRO A 11 17.57 8.59 25.26
N SER A 12 17.82 7.65 26.16
CA SER A 12 18.52 6.40 25.85
C SER A 12 17.85 5.78 24.61
N LYS A 13 18.64 5.19 23.70
CA LYS A 13 18.07 4.52 22.51
C LYS A 13 16.95 3.53 22.87
N ALA A 14 17.06 2.88 24.04
CA ALA A 14 16.04 1.99 24.56
C ALA A 14 14.70 2.70 24.80
N THR A 15 14.71 3.91 25.38
CA THR A 15 13.48 4.70 25.62
C THR A 15 12.85 5.28 24.34
N LEU A 16 13.61 5.40 23.25
CA LEU A 16 13.07 5.81 21.93
C LEU A 16 12.48 4.62 21.18
N GLU A 17 13.08 3.44 21.27
CA GLU A 17 12.56 2.20 20.69
C GLU A 17 11.29 1.74 21.42
N GLU A 18 11.27 1.85 22.76
CA GLU A 18 10.10 1.55 23.59
C GLU A 18 8.94 2.50 23.27
N LYS A 19 9.20 3.81 23.18
CA LYS A 19 8.17 4.78 22.77
C LYS A 19 7.70 4.62 21.34
N ALA A 20 8.57 4.20 20.41
CA ALA A 20 8.16 3.96 19.02
C ALA A 20 7.35 2.67 18.89
N ALA A 21 7.66 1.65 19.68
CA ALA A 21 6.86 0.43 19.79
C ALA A 21 5.49 0.72 20.40
N ASP A 22 5.42 1.53 21.45
CA ASP A 22 4.17 1.95 22.07
C ASP A 22 3.31 2.79 21.11
N LEU A 23 3.90 3.77 20.42
CA LEU A 23 3.17 4.59 19.44
C LEU A 23 2.65 3.78 18.25
N TYR A 24 3.40 2.77 17.80
CA TYR A 24 2.95 1.85 16.75
C TYR A 24 1.83 0.93 17.25
N THR A 25 1.92 0.45 18.49
CA THR A 25 0.91 -0.41 19.10
C THR A 25 -0.39 0.36 19.33
N GLU A 26 -0.30 1.61 19.77
CA GLU A 26 -1.42 2.52 20.02
C GLU A 26 -2.09 2.98 18.71
N ALA A 27 -1.32 3.35 17.68
CA ALA A 27 -1.86 3.70 16.36
C ALA A 27 -2.50 2.50 15.64
N VAL A 28 -1.94 1.29 15.83
CA VAL A 28 -2.60 0.05 15.39
C VAL A 28 -3.88 -0.16 16.21
N HIS A 29 -3.86 0.04 17.51
CA HIS A 29 -5.06 -0.09 18.36
C HIS A 29 -6.19 0.86 17.93
N GLU A 30 -5.92 2.14 17.68
CA GLU A 30 -6.94 3.13 17.30
C GLU A 30 -7.54 2.88 15.90
N ILE A 31 -6.74 2.42 14.93
CA ILE A 31 -7.26 2.10 13.58
C ILE A 31 -8.16 0.83 13.61
N PHE A 32 -7.97 -0.06 14.59
CA PHE A 32 -8.68 -1.35 14.68
C PHE A 32 -9.80 -1.42 15.72
N LEU A 33 -10.02 -0.36 16.51
CA LEU A 33 -10.97 -0.34 17.63
C LEU A 33 -12.48 -0.29 17.30
N PRO A 34 -13.01 0.08 16.11
CA PRO A 34 -14.46 0.07 15.94
C PRO A 34 -15.04 -1.34 15.73
N LEU A 35 -14.23 -2.41 15.86
CA LEU A 35 -14.65 -3.80 15.69
C LEU A 35 -14.63 -4.63 16.99
N GLU A 36 -14.27 -4.02 18.13
CA GLU A 36 -14.14 -4.72 19.42
C GLU A 36 -15.31 -4.45 20.38
N GLU A 37 -16.30 -3.63 20.01
CA GLU A 37 -17.59 -3.64 20.70
C GLU A 37 -18.35 -4.93 20.33
N GLU A 38 -18.19 -5.92 21.22
CA GLU A 38 -18.87 -7.21 21.24
C GLU A 38 -20.39 -7.05 21.20
N VAL A 39 -20.96 -7.06 19.99
CA VAL A 39 -22.36 -7.41 19.83
C VAL A 39 -22.42 -8.56 18.85
N CYS A 40 -22.47 -9.79 19.38
CA CYS A 40 -22.71 -11.00 18.58
C CYS A 40 -24.18 -11.05 18.10
N ASP A 41 -24.59 -9.99 17.40
CA ASP A 41 -25.89 -9.90 16.77
C ASP A 41 -25.92 -10.73 15.47
N THR A 42 -27.11 -11.19 15.10
CA THR A 42 -27.33 -11.88 13.82
C THR A 42 -26.93 -11.01 12.62
N SER A 43 -27.10 -9.69 12.70
CA SER A 43 -26.66 -8.74 11.67
C SER A 43 -25.13 -8.63 11.61
N ALA A 44 -24.46 -8.55 12.76
CA ALA A 44 -23.00 -8.44 12.85
C ALA A 44 -22.30 -9.71 12.35
N THR A 45 -22.82 -10.89 12.69
CA THR A 45 -22.30 -12.18 12.20
C THR A 45 -22.46 -12.33 10.68
N VAL A 46 -23.60 -11.91 10.11
CA VAL A 46 -23.79 -11.87 8.65
C VAL A 46 -22.78 -10.91 8.00
N PHE A 47 -22.59 -9.72 8.57
CA PHE A 47 -21.63 -8.74 8.05
C PHE A 47 -20.18 -9.24 8.11
N LEU A 48 -19.76 -9.81 9.24
CA LEU A 48 -18.44 -10.42 9.41
C LEU A 48 -18.20 -11.60 8.45
N SER A 49 -19.24 -12.38 8.17
CA SER A 49 -19.17 -13.45 7.17
C SER A 49 -18.91 -12.88 5.77
N ILE A 50 -19.63 -11.82 5.38
CA ILE A 50 -19.41 -11.14 4.09
C ILE A 50 -17.99 -10.56 4.02
N LEU A 51 -17.52 -9.90 5.08
CA LEU A 51 -16.15 -9.39 5.15
C LEU A 51 -15.09 -10.49 5.08
N CYS A 52 -15.35 -11.65 5.69
CA CYS A 52 -14.46 -12.82 5.61
C CYS A 52 -14.36 -13.31 4.16
N PHE A 53 -15.49 -13.48 3.47
CA PHE A 53 -15.51 -13.85 2.05
C PHE A 53 -14.82 -12.79 1.17
N PHE A 54 -15.00 -11.51 1.49
CA PHE A 54 -14.30 -10.43 0.78
C PHE A 54 -12.79 -10.48 1.01
N GLY A 55 -12.34 -10.72 2.25
CA GLY A 55 -10.92 -10.91 2.59
C GLY A 55 -10.30 -12.08 1.83
N LEU A 56 -11.01 -13.21 1.74
CA LEU A 56 -10.59 -14.35 0.92
C LEU A 56 -10.57 -13.97 -0.57
N ALA A 57 -11.59 -13.29 -1.09
CA ALA A 57 -11.61 -12.83 -2.47
C ALA A 57 -10.43 -11.89 -2.79
N VAL A 58 -10.06 -11.00 -1.87
CA VAL A 58 -8.86 -10.16 -1.99
C VAL A 58 -7.59 -11.00 -1.95
N SER A 59 -7.52 -12.04 -1.10
CA SER A 59 -6.37 -12.92 -1.03
C SER A 59 -6.13 -13.70 -2.34
N PHE A 60 -7.19 -14.21 -2.97
CA PHE A 60 -7.08 -15.03 -4.19
C PHE A 60 -7.14 -14.23 -5.50
N PHE A 61 -7.85 -13.10 -5.53
CA PHE A 61 -8.08 -12.30 -6.74
C PHE A 61 -7.58 -10.85 -6.62
N GLY A 62 -6.77 -10.54 -5.61
CA GLY A 62 -6.31 -9.19 -5.28
C GLY A 62 -5.75 -8.42 -6.47
N TYR A 63 -4.89 -9.02 -7.29
CA TYR A 63 -4.36 -8.34 -8.47
C TYR A 63 -5.43 -8.04 -9.55
N ARG A 64 -6.44 -8.90 -9.71
CA ARG A 64 -7.56 -8.62 -10.63
C ARG A 64 -8.45 -7.53 -10.09
N ILE A 65 -8.75 -7.57 -8.78
CA ILE A 65 -9.51 -6.53 -8.10
C ILE A 65 -8.79 -5.19 -8.23
N TYR A 66 -7.46 -5.16 -8.03
CA TYR A 66 -6.64 -3.97 -8.26
C TYR A 66 -6.80 -3.41 -9.69
N LYS A 67 -6.74 -4.25 -10.73
CA LYS A 67 -6.93 -3.81 -12.12
C LYS A 67 -8.30 -3.16 -12.35
N VAL A 68 -9.35 -3.76 -11.79
CA VAL A 68 -10.72 -3.25 -11.92
C VAL A 68 -10.89 -1.97 -11.11
N ALA A 69 -10.41 -1.95 -9.86
CA ALA A 69 -10.44 -0.80 -8.97
C ALA A 69 -9.67 0.38 -9.56
N PHE A 70 -8.52 0.16 -10.18
CA PHE A 70 -7.76 1.21 -10.84
C PHE A 70 -8.52 1.82 -12.03
N ALA A 71 -9.17 0.99 -12.85
CA ALA A 71 -10.01 1.48 -13.94
C ALA A 71 -11.24 2.27 -13.42
N PHE A 72 -11.84 1.80 -12.32
CA PHE A 72 -12.94 2.50 -11.67
C PHE A 72 -12.51 3.82 -11.03
N PHE A 73 -11.33 3.86 -10.41
CA PHE A 73 -10.75 5.08 -9.89
C PHE A 73 -10.51 6.11 -11.01
N ALA A 74 -9.94 5.69 -12.14
CA ALA A 74 -9.77 6.56 -13.30
C ALA A 74 -11.11 7.06 -13.85
N PHE A 75 -12.16 6.22 -13.84
CA PHE A 75 -13.52 6.65 -14.15
C PHE A 75 -13.99 7.77 -13.22
N LEU A 76 -13.84 7.59 -11.90
CA LEU A 76 -14.25 8.59 -10.91
C LEU A 76 -13.48 9.91 -11.05
N VAL A 77 -12.18 9.85 -11.36
CA VAL A 77 -11.36 11.04 -11.59
C VAL A 77 -11.85 11.79 -12.84
N GLY A 78 -12.06 11.09 -13.96
CA GLY A 78 -12.59 11.70 -15.18
C GLY A 78 -14.00 12.28 -14.98
N PHE A 79 -14.87 11.53 -14.29
CA PHE A 79 -16.20 11.97 -13.92
C PHE A 79 -16.17 13.22 -13.04
N GLY A 80 -15.29 13.24 -12.02
CA GLY A 80 -15.17 14.34 -11.07
C GLY A 80 -14.62 15.62 -11.71
N LEU A 81 -13.64 15.50 -12.61
CA LEU A 81 -13.10 16.65 -13.35
C LEU A 81 -14.16 17.30 -14.22
N GLU A 82 -14.94 16.52 -14.96
CA GLU A 82 -16.04 17.05 -15.77
C GLU A 82 -17.20 17.56 -14.92
N ALA A 83 -17.50 16.93 -13.78
CA ALA A 83 -18.51 17.44 -12.86
C ALA A 83 -18.08 18.79 -12.27
N LEU A 84 -16.78 19.01 -12.05
CA LEU A 84 -16.25 20.28 -11.58
C LEU A 84 -16.41 21.36 -12.67
N VAL A 85 -16.01 21.09 -13.91
CA VAL A 85 -16.17 22.02 -15.04
C VAL A 85 -17.66 22.30 -15.32
N GLY A 86 -18.49 21.26 -15.31
CA GLY A 86 -19.92 21.36 -15.52
C GLY A 86 -20.65 22.11 -14.42
N SER A 87 -20.24 21.95 -13.14
CA SER A 87 -20.81 22.73 -12.03
C SER A 87 -20.46 24.21 -12.13
N HIS A 88 -19.24 24.54 -12.57
CA HIS A 88 -18.86 25.92 -12.87
C HIS A 88 -19.71 26.50 -14.00
N TRP A 89 -19.89 25.76 -15.11
CA TRP A 89 -20.72 26.20 -16.23
C TRP A 89 -22.21 26.38 -15.88
N ILE A 90 -22.74 25.53 -15.00
CA ILE A 90 -24.12 25.65 -14.49
C ILE A 90 -24.26 26.91 -13.63
N SER A 91 -23.23 27.31 -12.88
CA SER A 91 -23.29 28.45 -11.97
C SER A 91 -23.34 29.82 -12.66
N GLU A 92 -22.95 29.92 -13.93
CA GLU A 92 -22.83 31.20 -14.66
C GLU A 92 -24.11 31.65 -15.39
N MET A 93 -25.22 30.89 -15.35
CA MET A 93 -26.36 31.09 -16.25
C MET A 93 -27.74 31.12 -15.55
N PRO A 94 -28.74 31.83 -16.12
CA PRO A 94 -30.09 31.93 -15.56
C PRO A 94 -30.87 30.61 -15.55
N GLU A 95 -31.80 30.46 -14.58
CA GLU A 95 -32.40 29.19 -14.14
C GLU A 95 -33.25 28.43 -15.19
N GLU A 96 -33.73 29.12 -16.23
CA GLU A 96 -34.72 28.58 -17.20
C GLU A 96 -34.20 27.42 -18.06
N ALA A 97 -32.87 27.22 -18.17
CA ALA A 97 -32.25 26.12 -18.92
C ALA A 97 -31.53 25.06 -18.05
N SER A 98 -31.72 25.11 -16.71
CA SER A 98 -30.91 24.34 -15.76
C SER A 98 -31.05 22.82 -15.88
N THR A 99 -32.26 22.30 -16.18
CA THR A 99 -32.50 20.84 -16.26
C THR A 99 -31.80 20.21 -17.47
N VAL A 100 -31.90 20.82 -18.65
CA VAL A 100 -31.27 20.30 -19.87
C VAL A 100 -29.75 20.34 -19.74
N LYS A 101 -29.19 21.40 -19.15
CA LYS A 101 -27.75 21.52 -18.90
C LYS A 101 -27.23 20.46 -17.91
N LYS A 102 -27.96 20.18 -16.83
CA LYS A 102 -27.61 19.10 -15.90
C LYS A 102 -27.53 17.73 -16.59
N VAL A 103 -28.48 17.45 -17.51
CA VAL A 103 -28.47 16.21 -18.30
C VAL A 103 -27.25 16.18 -19.24
N ILE A 104 -26.95 17.28 -19.93
CA ILE A 104 -25.78 17.37 -20.81
C ILE A 104 -24.48 17.14 -20.01
N VAL A 105 -24.31 17.82 -18.88
CA VAL A 105 -23.15 17.65 -18.00
C VAL A 105 -23.04 16.21 -17.52
N LEU A 106 -24.14 15.58 -17.07
CA LEU A 106 -24.12 14.19 -16.62
C LEU A 106 -23.66 13.23 -17.74
N VAL A 107 -24.18 13.40 -18.96
CA VAL A 107 -23.79 12.59 -20.13
C VAL A 107 -22.31 12.78 -20.45
N CYS A 108 -21.83 14.02 -20.45
CA CYS A 108 -20.41 14.34 -20.64
C CYS A 108 -19.54 13.71 -19.55
N CYS A 109 -19.94 13.78 -18.26
CA CYS A 109 -19.20 13.15 -17.16
C CYS A 109 -19.08 11.64 -17.32
N VAL A 110 -20.16 10.96 -17.73
CA VAL A 110 -20.12 9.51 -17.99
C VAL A 110 -19.22 9.21 -19.17
N LEU A 111 -19.32 9.97 -20.27
CA LEU A 111 -18.50 9.76 -21.46
C LEU A 111 -17.01 9.93 -21.15
N TRP A 112 -16.62 11.04 -20.53
CA TRP A 112 -15.24 11.29 -20.14
C TRP A 112 -14.73 10.32 -19.06
N GLY A 113 -15.57 9.94 -18.10
CA GLY A 113 -15.24 8.89 -17.15
C GLY A 113 -14.92 7.56 -17.85
N THR A 114 -15.73 7.16 -18.85
CA THR A 114 -15.46 5.92 -19.61
C THR A 114 -14.18 6.03 -20.46
N VAL A 115 -13.93 7.17 -21.10
CA VAL A 115 -12.69 7.41 -21.85
C VAL A 115 -11.48 7.33 -20.92
N ALA A 116 -11.53 7.96 -19.75
CA ALA A 116 -10.49 7.91 -18.74
C ALA A 116 -10.23 6.47 -18.25
N ALA A 117 -11.28 5.69 -18.01
CA ALA A 117 -11.17 4.28 -17.62
C ALA A 117 -10.49 3.40 -18.69
N VAL A 118 -10.85 3.60 -19.96
CA VAL A 118 -10.24 2.87 -21.09
C VAL A 118 -8.78 3.29 -21.27
N LEU A 119 -8.48 4.58 -21.17
CA LEU A 119 -7.12 5.11 -21.28
C LEU A 119 -6.25 4.60 -20.12
N ALA A 120 -6.76 4.61 -18.89
CA ALA A 120 -6.08 4.09 -17.72
C ALA A 120 -5.74 2.60 -17.85
N ARG A 121 -6.62 1.79 -18.47
CA ARG A 121 -6.32 0.39 -18.77
C ARG A 121 -5.14 0.23 -19.72
N ARG A 122 -5.01 1.10 -20.74
CA ARG A 122 -3.89 1.08 -21.69
C ARG A 122 -2.60 1.60 -21.08
N CYS A 123 -2.69 2.65 -20.27
CA CYS A 123 -1.53 3.28 -19.62
C CYS A 123 -1.09 2.55 -18.34
N ARG A 124 -1.84 1.53 -17.87
CA ARG A 124 -1.59 0.85 -16.60
C ARG A 124 -0.16 0.34 -16.47
N GLU A 125 0.38 -0.31 -17.50
CA GLU A 125 1.74 -0.83 -17.47
C GLU A 125 2.78 0.30 -17.35
N GLY A 126 2.52 1.45 -17.97
CA GLY A 126 3.36 2.64 -17.84
C GLY A 126 3.31 3.21 -16.42
N ILE A 127 2.11 3.28 -15.84
CA ILE A 127 1.88 3.80 -14.48
C ILE A 127 2.49 2.85 -13.44
N GLU A 128 2.32 1.54 -13.58
CA GLU A 128 2.95 0.53 -12.71
C GLU A 128 4.49 0.65 -12.76
N LYS A 129 5.06 0.85 -13.95
CA LYS A 129 6.51 1.07 -14.13
C LYS A 129 6.97 2.38 -13.47
N MET A 130 6.23 3.47 -13.64
CA MET A 130 6.53 4.77 -13.03
C MET A 130 6.45 4.69 -11.49
N LEU A 131 5.39 4.07 -10.97
CA LEU A 131 5.25 3.84 -9.53
C LEU A 131 6.42 3.01 -8.98
N GLY A 132 6.88 2.00 -9.71
CA GLY A 132 8.03 1.19 -9.30
C GLY A 132 9.34 1.98 -9.25
N ILE A 133 9.55 2.89 -10.20
CA ILE A 133 10.70 3.80 -10.18
C ILE A 133 10.62 4.73 -8.98
N VAL A 134 9.47 5.37 -8.75
CA VAL A 134 9.25 6.29 -7.64
C VAL A 134 9.47 5.57 -6.30
N PHE A 135 8.85 4.40 -6.10
CA PHE A 135 9.05 3.60 -4.89
C PHE A 135 10.51 3.19 -4.70
N GLY A 136 11.18 2.73 -5.76
CA GLY A 136 12.58 2.33 -5.67
C GLY A 136 13.53 3.50 -5.37
N ILE A 137 13.23 4.71 -5.87
CA ILE A 137 13.99 5.93 -5.50
C ILE A 137 13.84 6.19 -4.00
N PHE A 138 12.62 6.20 -3.47
CA PHE A 138 12.39 6.40 -2.04
C PHE A 138 13.04 5.32 -1.18
N LEU A 139 12.96 4.06 -1.60
CA LEU A 139 13.58 2.94 -0.90
C LEU A 139 15.12 3.05 -0.92
N GLY A 140 15.71 3.41 -2.06
CA GLY A 140 17.16 3.60 -2.16
C GLY A 140 17.66 4.80 -1.36
N LEU A 141 16.89 5.90 -1.30
CA LEU A 141 17.17 7.02 -0.41
C LEU A 141 17.13 6.60 1.06
N ALA A 142 16.08 5.88 1.47
CA ALA A 142 15.95 5.37 2.84
C ALA A 142 17.11 4.42 3.20
N ALA A 143 17.46 3.49 2.30
CA ALA A 143 18.58 2.57 2.49
C ALA A 143 19.92 3.32 2.61
N THR A 144 20.12 4.37 1.80
CA THR A 144 21.34 5.19 1.87
C THR A 144 21.42 5.95 3.18
N CYS A 145 20.33 6.59 3.63
CA CYS A 145 20.29 7.26 4.92
C CYS A 145 20.60 6.30 6.07
N LEU A 146 20.03 5.08 6.03
CA LEU A 146 20.28 4.05 7.04
C LEU A 146 21.74 3.57 7.01
N LEU A 147 22.33 3.41 5.82
CA LEU A 147 23.72 3.03 5.65
C LEU A 147 24.66 4.12 6.19
N VAL A 148 24.42 5.39 5.84
CA VAL A 148 25.20 6.53 6.35
C VAL A 148 25.10 6.59 7.87
N TYR A 149 23.91 6.43 8.45
CA TYR A 149 23.71 6.43 9.90
C TYR A 149 24.45 5.26 10.59
N ALA A 150 24.46 4.07 9.99
CA ALA A 150 25.18 2.92 10.51
C ALA A 150 26.70 3.10 10.44
N LEU A 151 27.19 3.72 9.37
CA LEU A 151 28.61 4.00 9.13
C LEU A 151 29.11 5.26 9.85
N GLN A 152 28.21 6.11 10.34
CA GLN A 152 28.56 7.37 10.99
C GLN A 152 29.53 7.16 12.15
N LYS A 153 29.15 6.30 13.09
CA LYS A 153 29.95 6.00 14.29
C LYS A 153 31.34 5.42 13.99
N PRO A 154 31.49 4.36 13.17
CA PRO A 154 32.80 3.79 12.89
C PRO A 154 33.70 4.77 12.12
N LEU A 155 33.17 5.52 11.13
CA LEU A 155 33.99 6.47 10.38
C LEU A 155 34.42 7.67 11.22
N ASP A 156 33.52 8.25 12.03
CA ASP A 156 33.86 9.40 12.88
C ASP A 156 34.96 9.03 13.90
N SER A 157 34.97 7.78 14.37
CA SER A 157 36.03 7.28 15.27
C SER A 157 37.37 7.03 14.59
N ALA A 158 37.37 6.74 13.28
CA ALA A 158 38.58 6.39 12.53
C ALA A 158 39.23 7.58 11.83
N LEU A 159 38.43 8.53 11.30
CA LEU A 159 38.91 9.67 10.51
C LEU A 159 39.17 10.92 11.34
N GLY A 160 38.69 10.98 12.58
CA GLY A 160 38.84 12.11 13.49
C GLY A 160 38.13 13.40 13.02
N ASP A 161 38.32 14.49 13.76
CA ASP A 161 37.62 15.77 13.53
C ASP A 161 37.95 16.47 12.20
N ALA A 162 39.00 16.02 11.50
CA ALA A 162 39.47 16.62 10.25
C ALA A 162 38.53 16.41 9.05
N TYR A 163 37.62 15.43 9.14
CA TYR A 163 36.73 15.01 8.04
C TYR A 163 35.25 15.37 8.24
N LYS A 164 34.96 16.51 8.88
CA LYS A 164 33.58 17.00 9.02
C LYS A 164 32.93 17.27 7.65
N GLY A 165 31.76 16.67 7.40
CA GLY A 165 30.98 16.83 6.16
C GLY A 165 31.05 15.66 5.16
N TRP A 166 31.72 14.57 5.52
CA TRP A 166 31.80 13.36 4.68
C TRP A 166 30.42 12.71 4.46
N ASP A 167 29.50 12.87 5.40
CA ASP A 167 28.14 12.33 5.40
C ASP A 167 27.32 12.83 4.22
N GLN A 168 27.41 14.13 3.92
CA GLN A 168 26.74 14.73 2.76
C GLN A 168 27.37 14.28 1.44
N PHE A 169 28.70 14.29 1.38
CA PHE A 169 29.43 13.89 0.17
C PHE A 169 29.21 12.41 -0.16
N GLY A 170 29.35 11.53 0.84
CA GLY A 170 29.11 10.09 0.73
C GLY A 170 27.63 9.76 0.46
N GLY A 171 26.71 10.49 1.10
CA GLY A 171 25.29 10.36 0.85
C GLY A 171 24.90 10.67 -0.59
N VAL A 172 25.46 11.72 -1.19
CA VAL A 172 25.16 12.09 -2.59
C VAL A 172 25.84 11.14 -3.58
N THR A 173 27.13 10.84 -3.38
CA THR A 173 27.90 9.99 -4.31
C THR A 173 27.42 8.55 -4.33
N VAL A 174 27.02 7.99 -3.18
CA VAL A 174 26.54 6.60 -3.09
C VAL A 174 25.01 6.53 -3.22
N GLY A 175 24.29 7.54 -2.74
CA GLY A 175 22.83 7.53 -2.71
C GLY A 175 22.17 7.70 -4.06
N VAL A 176 22.68 8.55 -4.94
CA VAL A 176 22.10 8.73 -6.27
C VAL A 176 22.19 7.43 -7.10
N PRO A 177 23.35 6.75 -7.20
CA PRO A 177 23.45 5.46 -7.88
C PRO A 177 22.59 4.38 -7.23
N LEU A 178 22.55 4.28 -5.90
CA LEU A 178 21.72 3.30 -5.19
C LEU A 178 20.23 3.55 -5.40
N ALA A 179 19.77 4.81 -5.37
CA ALA A 179 18.39 5.18 -5.62
C ALA A 179 17.97 4.86 -7.06
N LEU A 180 18.84 5.13 -8.03
CA LEU A 180 18.59 4.78 -9.43
C LEU A 180 18.59 3.27 -9.65
N LEU A 181 19.54 2.54 -9.05
CA LEU A 181 19.61 1.08 -9.13
C LEU A 181 18.40 0.42 -8.47
N ALA A 182 18.01 0.88 -7.28
CA ALA A 182 16.81 0.44 -6.58
C ALA A 182 15.54 0.76 -7.39
N GLY A 183 15.44 1.96 -7.96
CA GLY A 183 14.37 2.34 -8.91
C GLY A 183 14.27 1.40 -10.11
N TYR A 184 15.42 1.08 -10.72
CA TYR A 184 15.48 0.19 -11.86
C TYR A 184 15.07 -1.24 -11.50
N LEU A 185 15.57 -1.77 -10.38
CA LEU A 185 15.22 -3.10 -9.90
C LEU A 185 13.75 -3.17 -9.52
N CYS A 186 13.22 -2.22 -8.74
CA CYS A 186 11.85 -2.21 -8.26
C CYS A 186 10.80 -2.05 -9.38
N ARG A 187 11.18 -1.56 -10.57
CA ARG A 187 10.30 -1.39 -11.74
C ARG A 187 9.47 -2.63 -12.07
N THR A 188 10.06 -3.82 -11.91
CA THR A 188 9.41 -5.11 -12.25
C THR A 188 8.76 -5.77 -11.04
N TRP A 189 9.04 -5.27 -9.84
CA TRP A 189 8.60 -5.87 -8.58
C TRP A 189 7.23 -5.36 -8.12
N VAL A 190 6.77 -4.20 -8.56
CA VAL A 190 5.47 -3.63 -8.14
C VAL A 190 4.32 -4.62 -8.34
N LYS A 191 4.28 -5.30 -9.49
CA LYS A 191 3.27 -6.32 -9.77
C LYS A 191 3.27 -7.42 -8.71
N HIS A 192 4.46 -7.92 -8.39
CA HIS A 192 4.66 -8.98 -7.41
C HIS A 192 4.38 -8.50 -5.98
N LEU A 193 4.74 -7.26 -5.68
CA LEU A 193 4.49 -6.62 -4.39
C LEU A 193 2.99 -6.45 -4.16
N ILE A 194 2.22 -5.99 -5.16
CA ILE A 194 0.76 -5.92 -5.07
C ILE A 194 0.16 -7.31 -4.87
N MET A 195 0.66 -8.33 -5.58
CA MET A 195 0.19 -9.72 -5.39
C MET A 195 0.47 -10.23 -3.97
N ILE A 196 1.69 -10.01 -3.46
CA ILE A 196 2.07 -10.38 -2.09
C ILE A 196 1.23 -9.63 -1.07
N VAL A 197 1.17 -8.30 -1.13
CA VAL A 197 0.43 -7.48 -0.18
C VAL A 197 -1.04 -7.87 -0.16
N THR A 198 -1.69 -8.02 -1.32
CA THR A 198 -3.10 -8.42 -1.35
C THR A 198 -3.34 -9.85 -0.86
N ALA A 199 -2.43 -10.78 -1.16
CA ALA A 199 -2.53 -12.16 -0.69
C ALA A 199 -2.44 -12.26 0.85
N PHE A 200 -1.43 -11.63 1.45
CA PHE A 200 -1.21 -11.66 2.90
C PHE A 200 -2.21 -10.78 3.67
N PHE A 201 -2.51 -9.58 3.17
CA PHE A 201 -3.47 -8.70 3.81
C PHE A 201 -4.89 -9.29 3.76
N GLY A 202 -5.28 -9.88 2.62
CA GLY A 202 -6.55 -10.59 2.49
C GLY A 202 -6.65 -11.80 3.41
N ALA A 203 -5.58 -12.61 3.51
CA ALA A 203 -5.52 -13.76 4.42
C ALA A 203 -5.60 -13.33 5.89
N TRP A 204 -4.91 -12.25 6.25
CA TRP A 204 -4.96 -11.69 7.60
C TRP A 204 -6.34 -11.13 7.96
N ALA A 205 -6.96 -10.37 7.06
CA ALA A 205 -8.31 -9.84 7.24
C ALA A 205 -9.36 -10.96 7.36
N ALA A 206 -9.28 -11.98 6.50
CA ALA A 206 -10.16 -13.15 6.57
C ALA A 206 -9.98 -13.91 7.89
N TRP A 207 -8.73 -14.11 8.33
CA TRP A 207 -8.43 -14.74 9.62
C TRP A 207 -9.01 -13.94 10.80
N ARG A 208 -8.84 -12.61 10.80
CA ARG A 208 -9.42 -11.74 11.84
C ARG A 208 -10.93 -11.91 11.91
N CYS A 209 -11.63 -11.85 10.77
CA CYS A 209 -13.08 -12.05 10.71
C CYS A 209 -13.50 -13.45 11.19
N ALA A 210 -12.79 -14.49 10.73
CA ALA A 210 -13.05 -15.87 11.16
C ALA A 210 -12.82 -16.06 12.67
N SER A 211 -11.79 -15.43 13.23
CA SER A 211 -11.51 -15.49 14.66
C SER A 211 -12.60 -14.81 15.50
N SER A 212 -13.18 -13.71 15.02
CA SER A 212 -14.32 -13.05 15.67
C SER A 212 -15.59 -13.91 15.58
N LEU A 213 -15.84 -14.55 14.43
CA LEU A 213 -16.98 -15.47 14.26
C LEU A 213 -16.87 -16.70 15.17
N LEU A 214 -15.68 -17.29 15.29
CA LEU A 214 -15.44 -18.45 16.16
C LEU A 214 -15.63 -18.10 17.65
N ARG A 215 -15.28 -16.88 18.05
CA ARG A 215 -15.55 -16.37 19.41
C ARG A 215 -17.06 -16.22 19.67
N CYS A 216 -17.82 -15.67 18.71
CA CYS A 216 -19.27 -15.57 18.83
C CYS A 216 -19.99 -16.93 18.83
N ALA A 217 -19.35 -17.99 18.31
CA ALA A 217 -19.89 -19.35 18.31
C ALA A 217 -19.51 -20.15 19.57
N GLU A 218 -18.92 -19.51 20.59
CA GLU A 218 -18.48 -20.13 21.85
C GLU A 218 -17.55 -21.36 21.70
N VAL A 219 -16.85 -21.48 20.56
CA VAL A 219 -15.92 -22.59 20.33
C VAL A 219 -14.71 -22.41 21.25
N GLU A 220 -14.43 -23.40 22.12
CA GLU A 220 -13.37 -23.38 23.12
C GLU A 220 -12.05 -22.79 22.58
N SER A 221 -11.74 -21.59 23.06
CA SER A 221 -10.64 -20.73 22.62
C SER A 221 -9.25 -21.28 22.97
N HIS A 222 -9.18 -22.39 23.71
CA HIS A 222 -7.93 -23.01 24.15
C HIS A 222 -7.13 -23.63 22.99
N VAL A 223 -7.77 -23.98 21.87
CA VAL A 223 -7.10 -24.48 20.65
C VAL A 223 -6.64 -23.34 19.73
N LEU A 224 -7.36 -22.21 19.74
CA LEU A 224 -7.08 -21.01 18.90
C LEU A 224 -6.04 -20.05 19.52
N SER A 225 -5.67 -20.27 20.79
CA SER A 225 -4.80 -19.38 21.56
C SER A 225 -3.32 -19.46 21.15
N ARG A 226 -2.87 -20.53 20.47
CA ARG A 226 -1.48 -20.59 19.98
C ARG A 226 -1.28 -19.57 18.86
N HIS A 227 -0.63 -18.47 19.19
CA HIS A 227 -0.18 -17.45 18.23
C HIS A 227 0.58 -18.06 17.05
N VAL A 228 1.29 -19.18 17.29
CA VAL A 228 1.98 -19.96 16.26
C VAL A 228 1.01 -20.58 15.24
N ILE A 229 -0.11 -21.15 15.67
CA ILE A 229 -1.10 -21.76 14.77
C ILE A 229 -1.76 -20.66 13.92
N ASN A 230 -2.09 -19.53 14.53
CA ASN A 230 -2.70 -18.39 13.85
C ASN A 230 -1.77 -17.82 12.77
N LEU A 231 -0.48 -17.68 13.10
CA LEU A 231 0.54 -17.26 12.15
C LEU A 231 0.68 -18.27 11.00
N LEU A 232 0.69 -19.58 11.29
CA LEU A 232 0.76 -20.62 10.26
C LEU A 232 -0.46 -20.61 9.33
N ILE A 233 -1.66 -20.35 9.84
CA ILE A 233 -2.88 -20.26 9.03
C ILE A 233 -2.81 -19.05 8.10
N VAL A 234 -2.45 -17.86 8.62
CA VAL A 234 -2.34 -16.64 7.82
C VAL A 234 -1.25 -16.77 6.75
N VAL A 235 -0.08 -17.31 7.12
CA VAL A 235 1.02 -17.54 6.18
C VAL A 235 0.64 -18.60 5.15
N GLY A 236 0.03 -19.71 5.56
CA GLY A 236 -0.41 -20.78 4.66
C GLY A 236 -1.46 -20.28 3.66
N LEU A 237 -2.49 -19.58 4.13
CA LEU A 237 -3.51 -18.96 3.26
C LEU A 237 -2.90 -17.90 2.35
N GLY A 238 -1.98 -17.06 2.86
CA GLY A 238 -1.28 -16.05 2.07
C GLY A 238 -0.45 -16.67 0.95
N VAL A 239 0.28 -17.75 1.22
CA VAL A 239 1.07 -18.48 0.20
C VAL A 239 0.16 -19.15 -0.83
N LEU A 240 -0.92 -19.80 -0.39
CA LEU A 240 -1.91 -20.40 -1.31
C LEU A 240 -2.56 -19.33 -2.20
N GLY A 241 -2.95 -18.20 -1.63
CA GLY A 241 -3.47 -17.04 -2.36
C GLY A 241 -2.46 -16.51 -3.38
N LEU A 242 -1.19 -16.35 -2.99
CA LEU A 242 -0.12 -15.90 -3.87
C LEU A 242 0.10 -16.86 -5.04
N VAL A 243 0.20 -18.18 -4.78
CA VAL A 243 0.36 -19.20 -5.82
C VAL A 243 -0.84 -19.17 -6.77
N ALA A 244 -2.05 -19.09 -6.23
CA ALA A 244 -3.27 -19.01 -7.03
C ALA A 244 -3.30 -17.76 -7.92
N GLN A 245 -2.92 -16.60 -7.39
CA GLN A 245 -2.80 -15.34 -8.15
C GLN A 245 -1.77 -15.45 -9.30
N ILE A 246 -0.63 -16.10 -9.06
CA ILE A 246 0.40 -16.32 -10.08
C ILE A 246 -0.10 -17.29 -11.17
N LEU A 247 -0.76 -18.39 -10.79
CA LEU A 247 -1.26 -19.40 -11.72
C LEU A 247 -2.41 -18.88 -12.58
N TRP A 248 -3.32 -18.09 -12.00
CA TRP A 248 -4.47 -17.50 -12.69
C TRP A 248 -4.15 -16.25 -13.51
N GLN A 249 -2.89 -15.88 -13.61
CA GLN A 249 -2.48 -14.77 -14.47
C GLN A 249 -2.69 -15.15 -15.95
N PRO A 250 -3.51 -14.39 -16.71
CA PRO A 250 -3.89 -14.75 -18.07
C PRO A 250 -2.64 -14.87 -18.95
N ARG A 251 -2.52 -16.00 -19.67
CA ARG A 251 -1.37 -16.38 -20.52
C ARG A 251 -0.95 -15.31 -21.54
N GLY A 252 -1.81 -14.35 -21.86
CA GLY A 252 -1.48 -13.20 -22.72
C GLY A 252 -0.38 -12.28 -22.18
N GLU A 253 -0.31 -12.06 -20.86
CA GLU A 253 0.75 -11.24 -20.23
C GLU A 253 2.09 -12.00 -20.14
N ARG A 254 2.06 -13.34 -20.13
CA ARG A 254 3.26 -14.19 -20.08
C ARG A 254 4.12 -14.06 -21.36
N LYS A 255 3.48 -13.96 -22.52
CA LYS A 255 4.17 -13.86 -23.82
C LYS A 255 4.89 -12.52 -24.06
N VAL A 256 4.39 -11.43 -23.48
CA VAL A 256 5.06 -10.11 -23.54
C VAL A 256 6.32 -10.12 -22.66
N GLN A 257 6.23 -10.75 -21.49
CA GLN A 257 7.35 -10.86 -20.55
C GLN A 257 8.47 -11.75 -21.11
N GLU A 258 8.15 -12.89 -21.75
CA GLU A 258 9.15 -13.72 -22.44
C GLU A 258 9.86 -12.97 -23.59
N ARG A 259 9.16 -12.14 -24.37
CA ARG A 259 9.80 -11.34 -25.43
C ARG A 259 10.71 -10.24 -24.89
N THR A 260 10.36 -9.66 -23.73
CA THR A 260 11.19 -8.61 -23.13
C THR A 260 12.48 -9.18 -22.55
N VAL A 261 12.45 -10.42 -22.04
CA VAL A 261 13.63 -11.13 -21.51
C VAL A 261 14.49 -11.70 -22.64
N ALA A 262 13.88 -12.20 -23.72
CA ALA A 262 14.62 -12.71 -24.88
C ALA A 262 15.21 -11.61 -25.79
N GLY A 263 14.72 -10.38 -25.71
CA GLY A 263 15.23 -9.23 -26.48
C GLY A 263 16.28 -8.38 -25.75
N SER A 264 16.68 -8.76 -24.54
CA SER A 264 17.71 -8.09 -23.74
C SER A 264 18.99 -8.92 -23.58
N VAL A 265 19.21 -9.91 -24.45
CA VAL A 265 20.47 -10.65 -24.58
C VAL A 265 21.23 -10.14 -25.80
#